data_AF-A0A523DRC9-F1
#
_entry.id   AF-A0A523DRC9-F1
#
_cell.length_a   1.000
_cell.length_b   1.000
_cell.length_c   1.000
_cell.angle_alpha   90.00
_cell.angle_beta   90.00
_cell.angle_gamma   90.00
#
_symmetry.space_group_name_H-M   'P 1'
#
loop_
_entity.id
_entity.type
_entity.pdbx_description
1 polymer ?
#
loop_
_entity_poly.entity_id
_entity_poly.type
_entity_poly.pdbx_seq_one_letter_code
_entity_poly.pdbx_strand_id
1 'polypeptide(L)' 'MKEEYDFSKGKRGAVIKTPPGKTRITIRIDDDLLQWFRDDVHEAGGGHYETRINAVLRQYVAGK' A
#
# COMPACT_ATOMS: atom_id res chain seq x y z
N MET A 1 -7.09 31.92 2.22
CA MET A 1 -7.01 30.73 1.34
C MET A 1 -7.84 31.03 0.09
N LYS A 2 -7.38 30.66 -1.10
CA LYS A 2 -8.17 30.88 -2.33
C LYS A 2 -9.28 29.83 -2.43
N GLU A 3 -10.46 30.27 -2.87
CA GLU A 3 -11.67 29.46 -2.95
C GLU A 3 -11.55 28.39 -4.05
N GLU A 4 -10.80 28.65 -5.12
CA GLU A 4 -10.59 27.70 -6.22
C GLU A 4 -9.15 27.76 -6.78
N TYR A 5 -8.60 26.59 -7.08
CA TYR A 5 -7.32 26.42 -7.74
C TYR A 5 -7.52 25.73 -9.09
N ASP A 6 -7.16 26.40 -10.17
CA ASP A 6 -7.16 25.83 -11.52
C ASP A 6 -5.94 24.91 -11.71
N PHE A 7 -6.16 23.60 -11.71
CA PHE A 7 -5.13 22.58 -11.94
C PHE A 7 -5.10 22.09 -13.41
N SER A 8 -5.77 22.80 -14.32
CA SER A 8 -5.90 22.43 -15.73
C SER A 8 -4.55 22.33 -16.47
N LYS A 9 -3.51 22.98 -15.94
CA LYS A 9 -2.12 22.92 -16.46
C LYS A 9 -1.18 22.05 -15.62
N GLY A 10 -1.71 21.32 -14.62
CA GLY A 10 -0.94 20.43 -13.78
C GLY A 10 -0.46 19.21 -14.57
N LYS A 11 0.86 19.13 -14.83
CA LYS A 11 1.46 17.95 -15.45
C LYS A 11 1.38 16.80 -14.45
N ARG A 12 0.46 15.85 -14.67
CA ARG A 12 0.42 14.60 -13.88
C ARG A 12 1.78 13.91 -14.04
N GLY A 13 2.55 13.83 -12.96
CA GLY A 13 3.83 13.13 -12.94
C GLY A 13 3.67 11.71 -13.47
N ALA A 14 4.77 11.12 -13.97
CA ALA A 14 4.76 9.77 -14.52
C ALA A 14 4.05 8.82 -13.55
N VAL A 15 2.92 8.25 -14.00
CA VAL A 15 2.24 7.19 -13.26
C VAL A 15 3.27 6.07 -13.14
N ILE A 16 3.84 5.90 -11.95
CA ILE A 16 4.80 4.84 -11.68
C ILE A 16 4.09 3.54 -12.04
N LYS A 17 4.50 2.93 -13.15
CA LYS A 17 3.89 1.68 -13.60
C LYS A 17 4.12 0.66 -12.50
N THR A 18 3.05 0.03 -12.04
CA THR A 18 3.15 -1.04 -11.06
C THR A 18 4.11 -2.10 -11.60
N PRO A 19 5.10 -2.55 -10.80
CA PRO A 19 6.04 -3.56 -11.26
C PRO A 19 5.30 -4.83 -11.74
N PRO A 20 5.81 -5.51 -12.77
CA PRO A 20 5.15 -6.69 -13.34
C PRO A 20 4.89 -7.74 -12.24
N GLY A 21 3.68 -8.32 -12.24
CA GLY A 21 3.27 -9.34 -11.27
C GLY A 21 2.66 -8.82 -9.96
N LYS A 22 2.54 -7.49 -9.78
CA LYS A 22 1.74 -6.89 -8.71
C LYS A 22 0.52 -6.18 -9.31
N THR A 23 -0.66 -6.54 -8.85
CA THR A 23 -1.91 -5.85 -9.23
C THR A 23 -2.28 -4.88 -8.13
N ARG A 24 -2.43 -3.59 -8.47
CA ARG A 24 -2.98 -2.61 -7.53
C ARG A 24 -4.47 -2.88 -7.37
N ILE A 25 -4.88 -3.20 -6.14
CA ILE A 25 -6.28 -3.41 -5.78
C ILE A 25 -6.68 -2.45 -4.66
N THR A 26 -7.96 -2.12 -4.58
CA THR A 26 -8.53 -1.42 -3.42
C THR A 26 -9.28 -2.45 -2.61
N ILE A 27 -8.81 -2.75 -1.41
CA ILE A 27 -9.44 -3.70 -0.47
C ILE A 27 -9.68 -3.00 0.86
N ARG A 28 -10.76 -3.38 1.55
CA ARG A 28 -10.98 -2.97 2.93
C ARG A 28 -10.27 -3.97 3.85
N ILE A 29 -9.52 -3.45 4.81
CA ILE A 29 -8.83 -4.19 5.86
C ILE A 29 -9.23 -3.51 7.17
N ASP A 30 -9.45 -4.31 8.22
CA ASP A 30 -9.74 -3.81 9.55
C ASP A 30 -8.59 -2.92 10.08
N ASP A 31 -8.95 -1.87 10.80
CA ASP A 31 -7.99 -0.87 11.27
C ASP A 31 -6.98 -1.49 12.25
N ASP A 32 -7.43 -2.34 13.17
CA ASP A 32 -6.57 -3.02 14.15
C ASP A 32 -5.52 -3.91 13.47
N LEU A 33 -5.91 -4.62 12.40
CA LEU A 33 -5.01 -5.45 11.63
C LEU A 33 -3.97 -4.57 10.91
N LEU A 34 -4.41 -3.45 10.33
CA LEU A 34 -3.52 -2.50 9.66
C LEU A 34 -2.52 -1.86 10.65
N GLN A 35 -2.96 -1.51 11.86
CA GLN A 35 -2.09 -1.02 12.92
C GLN A 35 -1.05 -2.09 13.30
N TRP A 36 -1.50 -3.33 13.54
CA TRP A 36 -0.60 -4.44 13.88
C TRP A 36 0.51 -4.65 12.84
N PHE A 37 0.17 -4.63 11.54
CA PHE A 37 1.17 -4.74 10.47
C PHE A 37 2.10 -3.53 10.37
N ARG A 38 1.67 -2.34 10.81
CA ARG A 38 2.52 -1.14 10.85
C ARG A 38 3.53 -1.24 11.99
N ASP A 39 3.09 -1.66 13.18
CA ASP A 39 3.96 -1.88 14.33
C ASP A 39 4.99 -2.98 14.06
N ASP A 40 4.59 -4.16 13.55
CA ASP A 40 5.50 -5.28 13.21
C ASP A 40 6.64 -4.83 12.27
N VAL A 41 6.32 -3.98 11.29
CA VAL A 41 7.30 -3.48 10.32
C VAL A 41 8.18 -2.37 10.90
N HIS A 42 7.64 -1.56 11.80
CA HIS A 42 8.39 -0.53 12.50
C HIS A 42 9.40 -1.17 13.47
N GLU A 43 8.99 -2.21 14.20
CA GLU A 43 9.85 -3.01 15.07
C GLU A 43 10.95 -3.74 14.30
N ALA A 44 10.67 -4.21 13.08
CA ALA A 44 11.64 -4.89 12.21
C ALA A 44 12.72 -3.97 11.60
N GLY A 45 12.77 -2.68 11.97
CA GLY A 45 13.78 -1.73 11.49
C GLY A 45 13.39 -0.99 10.19
N GLY A 46 12.09 -0.97 9.88
CA GLY A 46 11.55 -0.27 8.72
C GLY A 46 11.27 -1.19 7.53
N GLY A 47 10.19 -0.89 6.81
CA GLY A 47 9.71 -1.68 5.68
C GLY A 47 8.33 -1.22 5.23
N HIS A 48 7.70 -2.02 4.39
CA HIS A 48 6.38 -1.72 3.83
C HIS A 48 5.34 -2.73 4.33
N TYR A 49 4.34 -2.27 5.08
CA TYR A 49 3.28 -3.13 5.63
C TYR A 49 2.55 -3.93 4.54
N GLU A 50 2.38 -3.38 3.33
CA GLU A 50 1.77 -4.13 2.22
C GLU A 50 2.63 -5.32 1.77
N THR A 51 3.96 -5.25 1.93
CA THR A 51 4.86 -6.39 1.66
C THR A 51 4.65 -7.49 2.69
N ARG A 52 4.48 -7.11 3.97
CA ARG A 52 4.22 -8.06 5.06
C ARG A 52 2.88 -8.76 4.89
N ILE A 53 1.83 -7.99 4.59
CA ILE A 53 0.49 -8.52 4.27
C ILE A 53 0.57 -9.53 3.12
N ASN A 54 1.25 -9.19 2.02
CA ASN A 54 1.41 -10.10 0.90
C ASN A 54 2.18 -11.38 1.25
N ALA A 55 3.19 -11.29 2.12
CA ALA A 55 3.94 -12.46 2.58
C ALA A 55 3.05 -13.41 3.39
N VAL A 56 2.24 -12.88 4.31
CA VAL A 56 1.27 -13.67 5.10
C VAL A 56 0.23 -14.33 4.19
N LEU A 57 -0.32 -13.60 3.22
CA LEU A 57 -1.26 -14.17 2.25
C LEU A 57 -0.64 -15.30 1.43
N ARG A 58 0.64 -15.16 1.01
CA ARG A 58 1.36 -16.24 0.32
C ARG A 58 1.59 -17.45 1.21
N GLN A 59 1.96 -17.25 2.47
CA GLN A 59 2.13 -18.33 3.43
C GLN A 59 0.82 -19.08 3.69
N TYR A 60 -0.29 -18.34 3.83
CA TYR A 60 -1.61 -18.95 4.01
C TYR A 60 -2.01 -19.81 2.81
N VAL A 61 -1.74 -19.36 1.58
CA VAL A 61 -2.03 -20.15 0.36
C VAL A 61 -1.08 -21.34 0.23
N ALA A 62 0.20 -21.19 0.56
CA ALA A 62 1.19 -22.28 0.46
C ALA A 62 1.02 -23.35 1.54
N GLY A 63 0.49 -23.00 2.70
CA GLY A 63 0.15 -23.92 3.78
C GLY A 63 -1.22 -24.59 3.64
N LYS A 64 -1.92 -24.32 2.53
CA LYS A 64 -3.22 -24.92 2.19
C LYS A 64 -3.03 -25.95 1.08
#